data_AF-A0AAD4B9Y4-F1
#
_entry.id   AF-A0AAD4B9Y4-F1
#
_cell.length_a   1.000
_cell.length_b   1.000
_cell.length_c   1.000
_cell.angle_alpha   90.00
_cell.angle_beta   90.00
_cell.angle_gamma   90.00
#
_symmetry.space_group_name_H-M   'P 1'
#
loop_
_entity.id
_entity.type
_entity.pdbx_description
1 polymer ?
#
loop_
_entity_poly.entity_id
_entity_poly.type
_entity_poly.pdbx_seq_one_letter_code
_entity_poly.pdbx_strand_id
1 'polypeptide(L)'
;EAVVAMFKWYEGSVLVVVFLRGVRSPSKRGDLMRSLWNTRAWIFQEYRAAKVIRLYTENWKPYLDPDIISEMEKAMGILTHTLRELRPGLDDICQKLTLVSGRKTTLVEDTAYSLFGIFSVSLPVVYGERDKALGRLLAHLLMSSGDMSILAW
;
A
#
# COMPACT_ATOMS: atom_id res chain seq x y z
N GLU A 1 -4.05 -12.78 -12.75
CA GLU A 1 -5.39 -12.78 -12.11
C GLU A 1 -5.36 -12.32 -10.65
N ALA A 2 -4.54 -12.92 -9.76
CA ALA A 2 -4.51 -12.57 -8.34
C ALA A 2 -4.30 -11.07 -8.04
N VAL A 3 -3.41 -10.41 -8.78
CA VAL A 3 -3.09 -8.98 -8.63
C VAL A 3 -4.31 -8.06 -8.77
N VAL A 4 -5.17 -8.32 -9.77
CA VAL A 4 -6.36 -7.50 -10.05
C VAL A 4 -7.45 -7.72 -8.99
N ALA A 5 -7.48 -8.90 -8.37
CA ALA A 5 -8.45 -9.25 -7.34
C ALA A 5 -7.98 -8.92 -5.91
N MET A 6 -6.68 -8.68 -5.70
CA MET A 6 -6.07 -8.62 -4.37
C MET A 6 -6.65 -7.52 -3.48
N PHE A 7 -6.90 -6.32 -4.05
CA PHE A 7 -7.56 -5.26 -3.28
C PHE A 7 -8.95 -5.69 -2.78
N LYS A 8 -9.75 -6.32 -3.64
CA LYS A 8 -11.07 -6.85 -3.27
C LYS A 8 -10.97 -7.97 -2.22
N TRP A 9 -9.93 -8.80 -2.28
CA TRP A 9 -9.69 -9.82 -1.26
C TRP A 9 -9.38 -9.20 0.09
N TYR A 10 -8.52 -8.18 0.14
CA TYR A 10 -8.29 -7.46 1.38
C TYR A 10 -9.54 -6.72 1.87
N GLU A 11 -10.33 -6.14 0.97
CA GLU A 11 -11.55 -5.38 1.32
C GLU A 11 -12.62 -6.29 1.93
N GLY A 12 -12.73 -7.52 1.41
CA GLY A 12 -13.59 -8.56 1.98
C GLY A 12 -13.03 -9.21 3.25
N SER A 13 -11.79 -8.93 3.64
CA SER A 13 -11.14 -9.59 4.78
C SER A 13 -11.47 -8.90 6.10
N VAL A 14 -11.93 -9.71 7.08
CA VAL A 14 -12.14 -9.23 8.45
C VAL A 14 -10.80 -9.03 9.17
N LEU A 15 -9.80 -9.84 8.84
CA LEU A 15 -8.51 -9.87 9.50
C LEU A 15 -7.39 -9.98 8.47
N VAL A 16 -6.39 -9.11 8.58
CA VAL A 16 -5.10 -9.24 7.90
C VAL A 16 -4.02 -9.53 8.93
N VAL A 17 -3.30 -10.62 8.72
CA VAL A 17 -2.17 -11.02 9.55
C VAL A 17 -0.88 -10.68 8.82
N VAL A 18 -0.03 -9.87 9.45
CA VAL A 18 1.24 -9.42 8.87
C VAL A 18 2.38 -10.04 9.65
N PHE A 19 3.26 -10.72 8.92
CA PHE A 19 4.52 -11.25 9.43
C PHE A 19 5.65 -10.24 9.17
N LEU A 20 6.21 -9.69 10.24
CA LEU A 20 7.28 -8.70 10.23
C LEU A 20 8.64 -9.40 10.26
N ARG A 21 9.10 -9.84 9.09
CA ARG A 21 10.44 -10.42 8.92
C ARG A 21 11.52 -9.45 9.40
N GLY A 22 12.45 -9.92 10.22
CA GLY A 22 13.56 -9.13 10.76
C GLY A 22 13.21 -8.33 12.02
N VAL A 23 11.95 -8.38 12.49
CA VAL A 23 11.55 -7.79 13.77
C VAL A 23 11.62 -8.87 14.83
N ARG A 24 12.51 -8.69 15.82
CA ARG A 24 12.71 -9.63 16.93
C ARG A 24 11.67 -9.44 18.02
N SER A 25 11.53 -10.46 18.88
CA SER A 25 10.76 -10.39 20.12
C SER A 25 11.72 -10.25 21.31
N PRO A 26 11.46 -9.35 22.28
CA PRO A 26 10.38 -8.37 22.29
C PRO A 26 10.58 -7.29 21.22
N SER A 27 9.48 -6.87 20.60
CA SER A 27 9.48 -5.74 19.65
C SER A 27 9.82 -4.45 20.37
N LYS A 28 10.47 -3.52 19.67
CA LYS A 28 10.78 -2.19 20.15
C LYS A 28 10.06 -1.14 19.30
N ARG A 29 9.80 0.01 19.91
CA ARG A 29 9.31 1.19 19.19
C ARG A 29 10.24 1.53 18.03
N GLY A 30 9.66 1.81 16.86
CA GLY A 30 10.37 2.08 15.62
C GLY A 30 10.71 0.84 14.80
N ASP A 31 10.52 -0.38 15.32
CA ASP A 31 10.76 -1.61 14.56
C ASP A 31 9.76 -1.78 13.41
N LEU A 32 8.50 -1.35 13.58
CA LEU A 32 7.51 -1.39 12.51
C LEU A 32 7.88 -0.40 11.41
N MET A 33 8.29 0.82 11.79
CA MET A 33 8.75 1.84 10.85
C MET A 33 9.92 1.36 9.99
N ARG A 34 10.87 0.64 10.59
CA ARG A 34 12.04 0.06 9.92
C ARG A 34 11.76 -1.30 9.24
N SER A 35 10.59 -1.87 9.46
CA SER A 35 10.26 -3.19 8.93
C SER A 35 10.16 -3.16 7.40
N LEU A 36 10.51 -4.29 6.77
CA LEU A 36 10.35 -4.43 5.32
C LEU A 36 8.90 -4.23 4.89
N TRP A 37 7.93 -4.63 5.71
CA TRP A 37 6.51 -4.42 5.44
C TRP A 37 6.19 -2.96 5.17
N ASN A 38 6.72 -2.05 6.00
CA ASN A 38 6.51 -0.62 5.81
C ASN A 38 7.23 -0.03 4.59
N THR A 39 8.17 -0.75 3.98
CA THR A 39 8.81 -0.27 2.74
C THR A 39 8.06 -0.70 1.48
N ARG A 40 7.04 -1.58 1.58
CA ARG A 40 6.37 -2.16 0.41
C ARG A 40 5.32 -1.21 -0.16
N ALA A 41 5.26 -1.06 -1.49
CA ALA A 41 4.22 -0.30 -2.18
C ALA A 41 2.80 -0.83 -1.89
N TRP A 42 2.67 -2.13 -1.65
CA TRP A 42 1.41 -2.82 -1.36
C TRP A 42 0.78 -2.48 0.00
N ILE A 43 1.53 -1.88 0.93
CA ILE A 43 1.06 -1.66 2.30
C ILE A 43 -0.24 -0.84 2.35
N PHE A 44 -0.45 0.08 1.41
CA PHE A 44 -1.66 0.88 1.40
C PHE A 44 -2.90 0.00 1.16
N GLN A 45 -2.84 -0.93 0.21
CA GLN A 45 -3.94 -1.86 -0.03
C GLN A 45 -4.18 -2.75 1.19
N GLU A 46 -3.09 -3.27 1.77
CA GLU A 46 -3.13 -4.14 2.95
C GLU A 46 -3.71 -3.41 4.18
N TYR A 47 -3.38 -2.13 4.34
CA TYR A 47 -3.84 -1.31 5.46
C TYR A 47 -5.29 -0.86 5.30
N ARG A 48 -5.63 -0.32 4.13
CA ARG A 48 -6.92 0.32 3.87
C ARG A 48 -8.07 -0.67 3.95
N ALA A 49 -7.84 -1.85 3.40
CA ALA A 49 -8.91 -2.76 3.06
C ALA A 49 -9.24 -3.72 4.23
N ALA A 50 -8.32 -3.91 5.19
CA ALA A 50 -8.54 -4.73 6.37
C ALA A 50 -9.31 -3.99 7.49
N LYS A 51 -10.30 -4.65 8.10
CA LYS A 51 -10.95 -4.13 9.32
C LYS A 51 -10.05 -4.21 10.55
N VAL A 52 -9.26 -5.28 10.64
CA VAL A 52 -8.33 -5.55 11.73
C VAL A 52 -7.01 -6.01 11.15
N ILE A 53 -5.91 -5.41 11.60
CA ILE A 53 -4.55 -5.82 11.25
C ILE A 53 -3.88 -6.36 12.50
N ARG A 54 -3.30 -7.56 12.43
CA ARG A 54 -2.48 -8.13 13.50
C ARG A 54 -1.06 -8.32 13.02
N LEU A 55 -0.13 -7.70 13.75
CA LEU A 55 1.29 -7.73 13.45
C LEU A 55 1.99 -8.79 14.30
N TYR A 56 2.83 -9.59 13.68
CA TYR A 56 3.62 -10.63 14.34
C TYR A 56 5.10 -10.46 14.00
N THR A 57 5.96 -10.61 15.00
CA THR A 57 7.42 -10.65 14.88
C THR A 57 7.89 -11.88 14.10
N GLU A 58 9.18 -11.95 13.77
CA GLU A 58 9.76 -13.07 13.01
C GLU A 58 9.62 -14.43 13.72
N ASN A 59 9.46 -14.43 15.05
CA ASN A 59 9.24 -15.62 15.88
C ASN A 59 7.75 -15.89 16.16
N TRP A 60 6.83 -15.33 15.36
CA TRP A 60 5.38 -15.46 15.51
C TRP A 60 4.83 -15.00 16.87
N LYS A 61 5.55 -14.11 17.57
CA LYS A 61 5.03 -13.43 18.76
C LYS A 61 4.32 -12.13 18.34
N PRO A 62 3.20 -11.75 19.00
CA PRO A 62 2.54 -10.48 18.72
C PRO A 62 3.52 -9.31 18.79
N TYR A 63 3.40 -8.37 17.85
CA TYR A 63 4.08 -7.09 17.97
C TYR A 63 3.41 -6.29 19.09
N LEU A 64 4.18 -5.96 20.12
CA LEU A 64 3.70 -5.25 21.30
C LEU A 64 4.27 -3.82 21.27
N ASP A 65 3.42 -2.86 20.91
CA ASP A 65 3.66 -1.44 21.10
C ASP A 65 2.35 -0.78 21.54
N PRO A 66 2.30 -0.11 22.71
CA PRO A 66 1.11 0.63 23.13
C PRO A 66 0.72 1.76 22.16
N ASP A 67 1.68 2.32 21.42
CA ASP A 67 1.47 3.46 20.50
C ASP A 67 1.50 3.05 19.01
N ILE A 68 1.17 1.79 18.70
CA ILE A 68 1.31 1.21 17.36
C ILE A 68 0.65 2.04 16.24
N ILE A 69 -0.48 2.71 16.54
CA ILE A 69 -1.17 3.59 15.60
C ILE A 69 -0.28 4.78 15.22
N SER A 70 0.34 5.43 16.21
CA SER A 70 1.25 6.56 15.96
C SER A 70 2.47 6.11 15.17
N GLU A 71 2.99 4.91 15.44
CA GLU A 71 4.08 4.36 14.65
C GLU A 71 3.67 4.10 13.20
N MET A 72 2.48 3.54 12.97
CA MET A 72 1.92 3.33 11.62
C MET A 72 1.70 4.64 10.86
N GLU A 73 1.19 5.68 11.50
CA GLU A 73 0.97 6.99 10.87
C GLU A 73 2.28 7.63 10.42
N LYS A 74 3.30 7.62 11.30
CA LYS A 74 4.64 8.10 10.96
C LYS A 74 5.27 7.30 9.82
N ALA A 75 5.09 5.99 9.88
CA ALA A 75 5.55 5.03 8.89
C ALA A 75 4.89 5.23 7.52
N MET A 76 3.62 5.65 7.49
CA MET A 76 2.89 5.91 6.25
C MET A 76 2.99 7.35 5.75
N GLY A 77 3.38 8.29 6.62
CA GLY A 77 3.38 9.72 6.30
C GLY A 77 1.98 10.32 6.18
N ILE A 78 0.95 9.61 6.66
CA ILE A 78 -0.45 10.03 6.61
C ILE A 78 -1.17 9.57 7.88
N LEU A 79 -2.12 10.38 8.34
CA LEU A 79 -2.93 10.06 9.51
C LEU A 79 -3.91 8.92 9.19
N THR A 80 -4.17 8.06 10.17
CA THR A 80 -5.02 6.87 10.01
C THR A 80 -6.44 7.22 9.59
N HIS A 81 -6.97 8.34 10.09
CA HIS A 81 -8.31 8.80 9.73
C HIS A 81 -8.36 9.28 8.27
N THR A 82 -7.38 10.08 7.83
CA THR A 82 -7.27 10.53 6.43
C THR A 82 -7.15 9.35 5.49
N LEU A 83 -6.34 8.34 5.87
CA LEU A 83 -6.22 7.10 5.13
C LEU A 83 -7.55 6.34 5.00
N ARG A 84 -8.38 6.36 6.04
CA ARG A 84 -9.73 5.76 6.02
C ARG A 84 -10.76 6.59 5.24
N GLU A 85 -10.48 7.84 4.96
CA GLU A 85 -11.34 8.70 4.14
C GLU A 85 -11.03 8.54 2.66
N LEU A 86 -9.78 8.23 2.30
CA LEU A 86 -9.38 7.95 0.92
C LEU A 86 -10.22 6.80 0.35
N ARG A 87 -11.05 7.13 -0.65
CA ARG A 87 -11.88 6.16 -1.36
C ARG A 87 -11.17 5.65 -2.61
N PRO A 88 -11.36 4.37 -2.97
CA PRO A 88 -10.97 3.90 -4.28
C PRO A 88 -11.58 4.76 -5.39
N GLY A 89 -10.78 5.13 -6.39
CA GLY A 89 -11.23 5.99 -7.50
C GLY A 89 -10.25 7.11 -7.84
N LEU A 90 -10.71 8.09 -8.61
CA LEU A 90 -9.88 9.15 -9.21
C LEU A 90 -9.83 10.45 -8.38
N ASP A 91 -10.36 10.47 -7.16
CA ASP A 91 -10.17 11.61 -6.26
C ASP A 91 -8.77 11.60 -5.64
N ASP A 92 -8.23 12.76 -5.27
CA ASP A 92 -6.96 12.92 -4.55
C ASP A 92 -5.78 12.16 -5.21
N ILE A 93 -5.68 12.21 -6.54
CA ILE A 93 -4.74 11.37 -7.30
C ILE A 93 -3.29 11.60 -6.85
N CYS A 94 -2.87 12.87 -6.79
CA CYS A 94 -1.53 13.22 -6.35
C CYS A 94 -1.23 12.66 -4.95
N GLN A 95 -2.15 12.84 -3.99
CA GLN A 95 -1.97 12.31 -2.62
C GLN A 95 -1.82 10.78 -2.61
N LYS A 96 -2.67 10.06 -3.35
CA LYS A 96 -2.59 8.59 -3.49
C LYS A 96 -1.29 8.13 -4.15
N LEU A 97 -0.78 8.88 -5.13
CA LEU A 97 0.51 8.59 -5.77
C LEU A 97 1.68 8.82 -4.81
N THR A 98 1.67 9.92 -4.04
CA THR A 98 2.71 10.23 -3.04
C THR A 98 2.80 9.13 -1.98
N LEU A 99 1.69 8.48 -1.63
CA LEU A 99 1.68 7.38 -0.66
C LEU A 99 2.48 6.16 -1.11
N VAL A 100 2.63 5.97 -2.42
CA VAL A 100 3.42 4.87 -3.01
C VAL A 100 4.79 5.34 -3.50
N SER A 101 4.97 6.65 -3.71
CA SER A 101 6.23 7.26 -4.08
C SER A 101 7.35 6.89 -3.08
N GLY A 102 8.51 6.48 -3.61
CA GLY A 102 9.66 6.03 -2.80
C GLY A 102 9.53 4.65 -2.13
N ARG A 103 8.38 3.97 -2.24
CA ARG A 103 8.22 2.60 -1.75
C ARG A 103 8.81 1.57 -2.71
N LYS A 104 9.11 0.39 -2.18
CA LYS A 104 9.79 -0.70 -2.89
C LYS A 104 8.81 -1.78 -3.33
N THR A 105 9.13 -2.37 -4.47
CA THR A 105 8.45 -3.52 -5.06
C THR A 105 9.46 -4.58 -5.43
N THR A 106 9.02 -5.83 -5.55
CA THR A 106 9.88 -6.94 -5.96
C THR A 106 10.09 -6.91 -7.48
N LEU A 107 9.02 -6.66 -8.23
CA LEU A 107 9.05 -6.44 -9.67
C LEU A 107 8.74 -4.96 -9.95
N VAL A 108 9.37 -4.40 -10.98
CA VAL A 108 9.26 -2.97 -11.32
C VAL A 108 7.80 -2.60 -11.63
N GLU A 109 7.12 -3.47 -12.40
CA GLU A 109 5.72 -3.31 -12.79
C GLU A 109 4.74 -3.36 -11.60
N ASP A 110 5.12 -4.00 -10.47
CA ASP A 110 4.25 -4.07 -9.30
C ASP A 110 4.01 -2.69 -8.68
N THR A 111 4.85 -1.69 -8.97
CA THR A 111 4.62 -0.31 -8.54
C THR A 111 3.29 0.19 -9.11
N ALA A 112 3.06 -0.04 -10.40
CA ALA A 112 1.78 0.29 -11.05
C ALA A 112 0.64 -0.58 -10.51
N TYR A 113 0.87 -1.88 -10.37
CA TYR A 113 -0.19 -2.80 -9.96
C TYR A 113 -0.65 -2.57 -8.51
N SER A 114 0.25 -2.13 -7.63
CA SER A 114 -0.07 -1.73 -6.26
C SER A 114 -1.00 -0.51 -6.16
N LEU A 115 -1.23 0.17 -7.27
CA LEU A 115 -2.13 1.33 -7.35
C LEU A 115 -3.49 0.98 -7.98
N PHE A 116 -3.65 -0.20 -8.60
CA PHE A 116 -4.89 -0.55 -9.32
C PHE A 116 -6.13 -0.54 -8.41
N GLY A 117 -6.02 -1.14 -7.23
CA GLY A 117 -7.10 -1.14 -6.25
C GLY A 117 -7.43 0.27 -5.73
N ILE A 118 -6.39 1.09 -5.54
CA ILE A 118 -6.48 2.46 -5.00
C ILE A 118 -7.18 3.39 -5.99
N PHE A 119 -6.92 3.24 -7.28
CA PHE A 119 -7.57 4.01 -8.34
C PHE A 119 -8.82 3.34 -8.93
N SER A 120 -9.20 2.16 -8.42
CA SER A 120 -10.29 1.34 -9.00
C SER A 120 -10.12 1.09 -10.51
N VAL A 121 -8.88 0.88 -10.95
CA VAL A 121 -8.52 0.70 -12.35
C VAL A 121 -8.49 -0.78 -12.71
N SER A 122 -9.10 -1.13 -13.85
CA SER A 122 -9.11 -2.49 -14.40
C SER A 122 -8.29 -2.57 -15.68
N LEU A 123 -6.98 -2.47 -15.53
CA LEU A 123 -6.00 -2.57 -16.62
C LEU A 123 -5.41 -3.99 -16.70
N PRO A 124 -5.05 -4.50 -17.89
CA PRO A 124 -4.35 -5.78 -18.02
C PRO A 124 -3.05 -5.81 -17.20
N VAL A 125 -2.70 -6.95 -16.62
CA VAL A 125 -1.42 -7.19 -15.93
C VAL A 125 -0.51 -7.95 -16.88
N VAL A 126 0.61 -7.35 -17.28
CA VAL A 126 1.58 -7.95 -18.19
C VAL A 126 2.95 -8.00 -17.51
N TYR A 127 3.32 -9.17 -16.99
CA TYR A 127 4.65 -9.33 -16.39
C TYR A 127 5.74 -9.25 -17.46
N GLY A 128 6.83 -8.56 -17.13
CA GLY A 128 7.91 -8.22 -18.06
C GLY A 128 7.76 -6.88 -18.78
N GLU A 129 6.66 -6.14 -18.56
CA GLU A 129 6.51 -4.79 -19.13
C GLU A 129 7.29 -3.71 -18.37
N ARG A 130 7.76 -4.01 -17.14
CA ARG A 130 8.59 -3.14 -16.28
C ARG A 130 7.96 -1.75 -16.11
N ASP A 131 8.73 -0.68 -16.32
CA ASP A 131 8.29 0.71 -16.19
C ASP A 131 7.12 1.10 -17.12
N LYS A 132 6.88 0.32 -18.19
CA LYS A 132 5.74 0.57 -19.10
C LYS A 132 4.40 0.38 -18.39
N ALA A 133 4.34 -0.48 -17.36
CA ALA A 133 3.12 -0.67 -16.56
C ALA A 133 2.70 0.63 -15.89
N LEU A 134 3.68 1.34 -15.32
CA LEU A 134 3.45 2.61 -14.64
C LEU A 134 3.07 3.69 -15.64
N GLY A 135 3.79 3.80 -16.76
CA GLY A 135 3.44 4.76 -17.82
C GLY A 135 2.01 4.57 -18.32
N ARG A 136 1.57 3.33 -18.50
CA ARG A 136 0.20 3.00 -18.92
C ARG A 136 -0.83 3.36 -17.86
N LEU A 137 -0.54 3.12 -16.57
CA LEU A 137 -1.40 3.56 -15.48
C LEU A 137 -1.52 5.08 -15.46
N LEU A 138 -0.41 5.82 -15.46
CA LEU A 138 -0.43 7.28 -15.40
C LEU A 138 -1.18 7.88 -16.61
N ALA A 139 -0.96 7.34 -17.81
CA ALA A 139 -1.72 7.73 -19.00
C ALA A 139 -3.23 7.49 -18.84
N HIS A 140 -3.63 6.34 -18.29
CA HIS A 140 -5.04 6.05 -18.02
C HIS A 140 -5.65 7.02 -17.01
N LEU A 141 -4.93 7.34 -15.92
CA LEU A 141 -5.37 8.30 -14.92
C LEU A 141 -5.51 9.70 -15.51
N LEU A 142 -4.53 10.16 -16.30
CA LEU A 142 -4.55 11.44 -17.01
C LEU A 142 -5.74 11.55 -17.97
N MET A 143 -5.95 10.52 -18.80
CA MET A 143 -7.07 10.51 -19.76
C MET A 143 -8.43 10.50 -19.09
N SER A 144 -8.55 9.87 -17.92
CA SER A 144 -9.84 9.69 -17.23
C SER A 144 -10.19 10.87 -16.33
N SER A 145 -9.20 11.51 -15.70
CA SER A 145 -9.40 12.62 -14.75
C SER A 145 -9.19 14.00 -15.36
N GLY A 146 -8.35 14.12 -16.39
CA GLY A 146 -7.85 15.41 -16.89
C GLY A 146 -6.89 16.14 -15.94
N ASP A 147 -6.51 15.52 -14.82
CA ASP A 147 -5.69 16.15 -13.79
C ASP A 147 -4.20 16.06 -14.12
N MET A 148 -3.57 17.20 -14.41
CA MET A 148 -2.14 17.28 -14.71
C MET A 148 -1.25 17.15 -13.47
N SER A 149 -1.80 17.20 -12.25
CA SER A 149 -1.05 17.03 -11.00
C SER A 149 -0.38 15.65 -10.89
N ILE A 150 -0.86 14.67 -11.65
CA ILE A 150 -0.31 13.31 -11.78
C ILE A 150 1.18 13.32 -12.16
N LEU A 151 1.64 14.34 -12.89
CA LEU A 151 3.03 14.44 -13.33
C LEU A 151 4.00 14.87 -12.21
N ALA A 152 3.50 15.24 -11.03
CA ALA A 152 4.28 15.72 -9.89
C ALA A 152 4.54 14.65 -8.80
N TRP A 153 4.36 13.36 -9.12
CA TRP A 153 4.42 12.24 -8.16
C TRP A 153 5.84 11.81 -7.70
#